data_AF-A0A3R9TMV3-F1
#
_entry.id   AF-A0A3R9TMV3-F1
#
_cell.length_a   1.000
_cell.length_b   1.000
_cell.length_c   1.000
_cell.angle_alpha   90.00
_cell.angle_beta   90.00
_cell.angle_gamma   90.00
#
_symmetry.space_group_name_H-M   'P 1'
#
loop_
_entity.id
_entity.type
_entity.pdbx_description
1 polymer ?
#
loop_
_entity_poly.entity_id
_entity_poly.type
_entity_poly.pdbx_seq_one_letter_code
_entity_poly.pdbx_strand_id
1 'polypeptide(L)'
;HLNHALNLSQEDILKYSPIHQQEQINIPCTILCGGLELSELKWQSQNYFEYRLSQGDDMISFEIIPEINHYSILEHYFKFIFK
;
A
#
# COMPACT_ATOMS: atom_id res chain seq x y z
N HIS A 1 3.28 -16.82 8.90
CA HIS A 1 2.24 -16.75 9.96
C HIS A 1 0.86 -16.36 9.42
N LEU A 2 0.72 -15.30 8.62
CA LEU A 2 -0.58 -14.88 8.07
C LEU A 2 -1.16 -15.85 7.02
N ASN A 3 -0.37 -16.29 6.04
CA ASN A 3 -0.84 -17.19 4.96
C ASN A 3 -1.38 -18.53 5.48
N HIS A 4 -0.82 -19.02 6.59
CA HIS A 4 -1.31 -20.23 7.26
C HIS A 4 -2.64 -20.00 7.99
N ALA A 5 -2.83 -18.83 8.62
CA ALA A 5 -4.10 -18.48 9.24
C ALA A 5 -5.22 -18.26 8.22
N LEU A 6 -4.86 -17.78 7.02
CA LEU A 6 -5.78 -17.57 5.91
C LEU A 6 -5.96 -18.80 5.00
N ASN A 7 -5.26 -19.92 5.30
CA ASN A 7 -5.27 -21.15 4.52
C ASN A 7 -5.04 -20.94 3.00
N LEU A 8 -4.08 -20.06 2.66
CA LEU A 8 -3.78 -19.71 1.28
C LEU A 8 -2.84 -20.74 0.65
N SER A 9 -3.20 -21.22 -0.53
CA SER A 9 -2.27 -21.96 -1.38
C SER A 9 -1.19 -21.04 -1.96
N GLN A 10 -0.16 -21.63 -2.56
CA GLN A 10 0.85 -20.84 -3.27
C GLN A 10 0.26 -20.07 -4.47
N GLU A 11 -0.73 -20.66 -5.14
CA GLU A 11 -1.45 -20.01 -6.24
C GLU A 11 -2.25 -18.80 -5.72
N ASP A 12 -2.91 -18.93 -4.57
CA ASP A 12 -3.65 -17.82 -3.95
C ASP A 12 -2.72 -16.67 -3.57
N ILE A 13 -1.55 -16.97 -3.01
CA ILE A 13 -0.55 -15.95 -2.65
C ILE A 13 -0.15 -15.14 -3.89
N LEU A 14 0.16 -15.82 -5.00
CA LEU A 14 0.57 -15.13 -6.23
C LEU A 14 -0.58 -14.33 -6.84
N LYS A 15 -1.79 -14.87 -6.82
CA LYS A 15 -2.98 -14.25 -7.39
C LYS A 15 -3.43 -13.01 -6.62
N TYR A 16 -3.44 -13.07 -5.29
CA TYR A 16 -4.03 -12.03 -4.44
C TYR A 16 -3.01 -11.01 -3.90
N SER A 17 -1.71 -11.19 -4.11
CA SER A 17 -0.71 -10.20 -3.70
C SER A 17 -0.54 -9.13 -4.80
N PRO A 18 -0.89 -7.86 -4.55
CA PRO A 18 -0.80 -6.81 -5.57
C PRO A 18 0.61 -6.59 -6.12
N ILE A 19 1.65 -6.90 -5.32
CA ILE A 19 3.06 -6.80 -5.72
C ILE A 19 3.45 -7.73 -6.89
N HIS A 20 2.61 -8.72 -7.21
CA HIS A 20 2.82 -9.62 -8.35
C HIS A 20 2.01 -9.23 -9.59
N GLN A 21 1.15 -8.20 -9.49
CA GLN A 21 0.28 -7.77 -10.57
C GLN A 21 1.00 -6.79 -11.50
N GLN A 22 0.98 -7.10 -12.80
CA GLN A 22 1.67 -6.33 -13.84
C GLN A 22 0.77 -5.33 -14.57
N GLU A 23 -0.54 -5.31 -14.26
CA GLU A 23 -1.48 -4.37 -14.89
C GLU A 23 -1.08 -2.93 -14.57
N GLN A 24 -0.95 -2.07 -15.59
CA GLN A 24 -0.53 -0.68 -15.42
C GLN A 24 -1.62 0.17 -14.76
N ILE A 25 -1.23 1.08 -13.86
CA ILE A 25 -2.16 2.03 -13.24
C ILE A 25 -2.21 3.27 -14.12
N ASN A 26 -3.33 3.43 -14.84
CA ASN A 26 -3.54 4.54 -15.77
C ASN A 26 -4.32 5.71 -15.14
N ILE A 27 -4.38 5.77 -13.81
CA ILE A 27 -5.05 6.84 -13.05
C ILE A 27 -4.12 7.37 -11.97
N PRO A 28 -4.25 8.66 -11.56
CA PRO A 28 -3.54 9.17 -10.40
C PRO A 28 -3.81 8.30 -9.17
N CYS A 29 -2.74 7.86 -8.51
CA CYS A 29 -2.82 7.01 -7.33
C CYS A 29 -1.83 7.50 -6.27
N THR A 30 -2.29 7.61 -5.03
CA THR A 30 -1.44 7.97 -3.90
C THR A 30 -1.51 6.89 -2.85
N ILE A 31 -0.36 6.34 -2.48
CA ILE A 31 -0.20 5.42 -1.37
C ILE A 31 0.07 6.27 -0.11
N LEU A 32 -0.84 6.19 0.86
CA LEU A 32 -0.72 6.88 2.15
C LEU A 32 -0.37 5.88 3.24
N CYS A 33 0.67 6.17 4.03
CA CYS A 33 1.09 5.34 5.16
C CYS A 33 1.25 6.19 6.42
N GLY A 34 0.78 5.69 7.57
CA GLY A 34 0.94 6.37 8.84
C GLY A 34 2.37 6.31 9.38
N GLY A 35 2.87 7.43 9.89
CA GLY A 35 4.19 7.55 10.49
C GLY A 35 4.36 6.74 11.78
N LEU A 36 3.27 6.36 12.45
CA LEU A 36 3.25 5.50 13.65
C LEU A 36 2.93 4.03 13.35
N GLU A 37 2.89 3.64 12.07
CA GLU A 37 2.67 2.25 11.66
C GLU A 37 3.85 1.34 12.02
N LEU A 38 3.55 0.04 12.09
CA LEU A 38 4.58 -1.01 12.20
C LEU A 38 5.57 -0.91 11.03
N SER A 39 6.85 -1.20 11.30
CA SER A 39 7.90 -1.16 10.28
C SER A 39 7.58 -2.03 9.06
N GLU A 40 6.94 -3.17 9.28
CA GLU A 40 6.50 -4.09 8.22
C GLU A 40 5.48 -3.42 7.28
N LEU A 41 4.51 -2.67 7.81
CA LEU A 41 3.50 -1.99 7.00
C LEU A 41 4.12 -0.84 6.19
N LYS A 42 5.02 -0.07 6.81
CA LYS A 42 5.78 0.97 6.12
C LYS A 42 6.62 0.39 4.99
N TRP A 43 7.30 -0.73 5.25
CA TRP A 43 8.09 -1.43 4.26
C TRP A 43 7.23 -1.94 3.11
N GLN A 44 6.07 -2.55 3.38
CA GLN A 44 5.15 -3.01 2.35
C GLN A 44 4.63 -1.86 1.48
N SER A 45 4.23 -0.74 2.07
CA SER A 45 3.78 0.45 1.32
C SER A 45 4.87 1.01 0.42
N GLN A 46 6.08 1.18 0.96
CA GLN A 46 7.22 1.70 0.20
C GLN A 46 7.66 0.75 -0.91
N ASN A 47 7.79 -0.55 -0.61
CA ASN A 47 8.19 -1.55 -1.59
C ASN A 47 7.16 -1.67 -2.72
N TYR A 48 5.86 -1.56 -2.42
CA TYR A 48 4.82 -1.51 -3.45
C TYR A 48 4.95 -0.26 -4.32
N PHE A 49 5.14 0.92 -3.74
CA PHE A 49 5.39 2.15 -4.50
C PHE A 49 6.59 2.03 -5.45
N GLU A 50 7.73 1.57 -4.93
CA GLU A 50 8.96 1.41 -5.73
C GLU A 50 8.79 0.40 -6.86
N TYR A 51 8.10 -0.72 -6.59
CA TYR A 51 7.76 -1.70 -7.61
C TYR A 51 6.91 -1.10 -8.74
N ARG A 52 5.84 -0.37 -8.40
CA ARG A 52 4.94 0.25 -9.40
C ARG A 52 5.67 1.33 -10.22
N LEU A 53 6.49 2.14 -9.56
CA LEU A 53 7.36 3.11 -10.24
C LEU A 53 8.32 2.40 -11.22
N SER A 54 8.87 1.24 -10.85
CA SER A 54 9.72 0.43 -11.73
C SER A 54 8.97 -0.21 -12.90
N GLN A 55 7.64 -0.34 -12.83
CA GLN A 55 6.79 -0.79 -13.94
C GLN A 55 6.43 0.36 -14.90
N GLY A 56 6.83 1.60 -14.61
CA GLY A 56 6.54 2.77 -15.43
C GLY A 56 5.21 3.46 -15.10
N ASP A 57 4.63 3.20 -13.92
CA ASP A 57 3.53 4.02 -13.42
C ASP A 57 4.06 5.37 -12.91
N ASP A 58 4.03 6.40 -13.75
CA ASP A 58 4.45 7.76 -13.41
C ASP A 58 3.39 8.54 -12.61
N MET A 59 2.15 8.08 -12.62
CA MET A 59 1.02 8.69 -11.89
C MET A 59 0.89 8.22 -10.44
N ILE A 60 1.81 7.37 -9.96
CA ILE A 60 1.82 6.88 -8.59
C ILE A 60 2.66 7.79 -7.68
N SER A 61 2.21 7.99 -6.45
CA SER A 61 2.89 8.77 -5.42
C SER A 61 2.83 8.07 -4.07
N PHE A 62 3.76 8.40 -3.19
CA PHE A 62 3.84 7.83 -1.84
C PHE A 62 4.09 8.93 -0.81
N GLU A 63 3.31 8.89 0.27
CA GLU A 63 3.41 9.84 1.37
C GLU A 63 3.33 9.13 2.73
N ILE A 64 4.21 9.54 3.65
CA ILE A 64 4.16 9.15 5.05
C ILE A 64 3.57 10.31 5.85
N ILE A 65 2.45 10.07 6.52
CA ILE A 65 1.77 11.08 7.33
C ILE A 65 2.28 10.99 8.77
N PRO A 66 3.03 11.98 9.28
CA PRO A 66 3.60 11.93 10.62
C PRO A 66 2.50 11.84 11.69
N GLU A 67 2.82 11.20 12.82
CA GLU A 67 1.94 11.09 14.00
C GLU A 67 0.59 10.37 13.77
N ILE A 68 0.37 9.80 12.59
CA ILE A 68 -0.82 9.02 12.26
C ILE A 68 -0.53 7.52 12.38
N ASN A 69 -1.48 6.79 12.97
CA ASN A 69 -1.50 5.32 13.05
C ASN A 69 -2.66 4.73 12.23
N HIS A 70 -2.69 3.39 12.16
CA HIS A 70 -3.65 2.59 11.41
C HIS A 70 -5.12 2.95 11.66
N TYR A 71 -5.47 3.27 12.91
CA TYR A 71 -6.84 3.52 13.31
C TYR A 71 -7.29 4.95 12.97
N SER A 72 -6.33 5.90 12.95
CA SER A 72 -6.58 7.33 12.71
C SER A 72 -6.47 7.76 11.25
N ILE A 73 -5.87 6.92 10.37
CA ILE A 73 -5.52 7.34 9.01
C ILE A 73 -6.73 7.69 8.15
N LEU A 74 -7.85 6.96 8.31
CA LEU A 74 -9.08 7.24 7.57
C LEU A 74 -9.70 8.56 8.02
N GLU A 75 -9.72 8.84 9.33
CA GLU A 75 -10.21 10.12 9.86
C GLU A 75 -9.36 11.29 9.34
N HIS A 76 -8.03 11.13 9.34
CA HIS A 76 -7.12 12.14 8.78
C HIS A 76 -7.41 12.36 7.29
N TYR A 77 -7.54 11.28 6.52
CA TYR A 77 -7.84 11.35 5.09
C TYR A 77 -9.13 12.13 4.83
N PHE A 78 -10.23 11.77 5.49
CA PHE A 78 -11.52 12.43 5.26
C PHE A 78 -11.58 13.88 5.76
N LYS A 79 -10.78 14.24 6.77
CA LYS A 79 -10.77 15.62 7.30
C LYS A 79 -9.89 16.56 6.49
N PHE A 80 -8.77 16.09 5.97
CA PHE A 80 -7.72 16.98 5.44
C PHE A 80 -7.37 16.75 3.98
N ILE A 81 -7.57 15.54 3.46
CA ILE A 81 -7.15 15.15 2.10
C ILE A 81 -8.35 15.06 1.16
N PHE A 82 -9.40 14.34 1.58
CA PHE A 82 -10.63 14.18 0.81
C PHE A 82 -11.43 15.48 0.81
N LYS A 83 -11.69 16.03 -0.37
CA LYS A 83 -12.48 17.24 -0.59
C LYS A 83 -13.61 16.97 -1.56
#